data_AF-A0A3D6B7Q3-F1
#
_entry.id   AF-A0A3D6B7Q3-F1
#
_cell.length_a   1.000
_cell.length_b   1.000
_cell.length_c   1.000
_cell.angle_alpha   90.00
_cell.angle_beta   90.00
_cell.angle_gamma   90.00
#
_symmetry.space_group_name_H-M   'P 1'
#
loop_
_entity.id
_entity.type
_entity.pdbx_description
1 polymer ?
#
loop_
_entity_poly.entity_id
_entity_poly.type
_entity_poly.pdbx_seq_one_letter_code
_entity_poly.pdbx_strand_id
1 'polypeptide(L)' 'MKAFEATLERLSAKNILIRLYKFYIIDSILIAKREGFKVLLKKRGWKVFAIIICYYAIRDSIVYLLIPYLLARNIL' A
#
# COMPACT_ATOMS: atom_id res chain seq x y z
N MET A 1 12.00 -14.43 6.70
CA MET A 1 11.21 -14.18 5.47
C MET A 1 10.55 -15.45 4.91
N LYS A 2 11.24 -16.59 4.74
CA LYS A 2 10.66 -17.82 4.17
C LYS A 2 9.39 -18.35 4.86
N ALA A 3 9.32 -18.31 6.20
CA ALA A 3 8.14 -18.76 6.93
C ALA A 3 6.89 -17.88 6.67
N PHE A 4 7.09 -16.57 6.51
CA PHE A 4 6.02 -15.62 6.21
C PHE A 4 5.53 -15.78 4.76
N GLU A 5 6.45 -15.98 3.80
CA GLU A 5 6.11 -16.26 2.41
C GLU A 5 5.32 -17.56 2.24
N ALA A 6 5.70 -18.63 2.96
CA ALA A 6 4.97 -19.91 2.92
C ALA A 6 3.53 -19.78 3.46
N THR A 7 3.34 -19.01 4.52
CA THR A 7 2.01 -18.70 5.06
C THR A 7 1.19 -17.84 4.10
N LEU A 8 1.81 -16.84 3.47
CA LEU A 8 1.16 -16.01 2.46
C LEU A 8 0.79 -16.81 1.20
N GLU A 9 1.57 -17.80 0.78
CA GLU A 9 1.21 -18.67 -0.33
C GLU A 9 -0.05 -19.49 -0.03
N ARG A 10 -0.12 -20.08 1.16
CA ARG A 10 -1.30 -20.85 1.60
C ARG A 10 -2.56 -19.97 1.64
N LEU A 11 -2.44 -18.74 2.15
CA LEU A 11 -3.55 -17.78 2.22
C LEU A 11 -3.93 -17.21 0.84
N SER A 12 -2.92 -16.95 -0.01
CA SER A 12 -3.09 -16.45 -1.38
C SER A 12 -3.80 -17.47 -2.28
N ALA A 13 -3.60 -18.77 -2.05
CA ALA A 13 -4.29 -19.81 -2.80
C ALA A 13 -5.80 -19.85 -2.48
N LYS A 14 -6.18 -19.41 -1.27
CA LYS A 14 -7.56 -19.43 -0.78
C LYS A 14 -8.34 -18.15 -1.15
N ASN A 15 -7.67 -17.00 -1.11
CA ASN A 15 -8.31 -15.69 -1.32
C ASN A 15 -7.68 -14.90 -2.48
N ILE A 16 -8.53 -14.54 -3.46
CA ILE A 16 -8.13 -13.78 -4.65
C ILE A 16 -7.52 -12.41 -4.30
N LEU A 17 -8.05 -11.76 -3.26
CA LEU A 17 -7.58 -10.45 -2.77
C LEU A 17 -6.14 -10.53 -2.24
N ILE A 18 -5.83 -11.60 -1.50
CA ILE A 18 -4.50 -11.82 -0.93
C ILE A 18 -3.50 -12.10 -2.06
N ARG A 19 -3.93 -12.82 -3.11
CA ARG A 19 -3.11 -13.07 -4.30
C ARG A 19 -2.74 -11.77 -5.03
N LEU A 20 -3.70 -10.87 -5.19
CA LEU A 20 -3.46 -9.56 -5.78
C LEU A 20 -2.57 -8.70 -4.88
N TYR A 21 -2.77 -8.72 -3.57
CA TYR A 21 -1.94 -7.99 -2.62
C TYR A 21 -0.48 -8.46 -2.64
N LYS A 22 -0.24 -9.78 -2.61
CA LYS A 22 1.10 -10.36 -2.72
C LYS A 22 1.79 -9.91 -4.01
N PHE A 23 1.09 -10.04 -5.14
CA PHE A 23 1.63 -9.65 -6.44
C PHE A 23 1.84 -8.13 -6.57
N TYR A 24 1.05 -7.30 -5.88
CA TYR A 24 1.16 -5.85 -6.01
C TYR A 24 2.16 -5.23 -5.03
N ILE A 25 2.14 -5.63 -3.77
CA ILE A 25 2.92 -4.99 -2.70
C ILE A 25 4.24 -5.71 -2.44
N ILE A 26 4.20 -7.02 -2.19
CA ILE A 26 5.40 -7.79 -1.83
C ILE A 26 6.38 -7.80 -3.01
N ASP A 27 5.87 -8.04 -4.22
CA ASP A 27 6.67 -8.04 -5.45
C ASP A 27 7.32 -6.67 -5.71
N SER A 28 6.57 -5.59 -5.49
CA SER A 28 7.08 -4.22 -5.62
C SER A 28 8.19 -3.92 -4.61
N ILE A 29 8.04 -4.36 -3.37
CA ILE A 29 9.09 -4.18 -2.35
C ILE A 29 10.34 -5.00 -2.72
N LEU A 30 10.18 -6.20 -3.26
CA LEU A 30 11.27 -7.05 -3.74
C LEU A 30 12.03 -6.43 -4.91
N ILE A 31 11.32 -5.90 -5.90
CA ILE A 31 11.92 -5.19 -7.04
C ILE A 31 12.66 -3.94 -6.55
N ALA A 32 12.06 -3.14 -5.68
CA ALA A 32 12.69 -1.95 -5.13
C ALA A 32 13.96 -2.29 -4.34
N LYS A 33 13.95 -3.40 -3.59
CA LYS A 33 15.09 -3.85 -2.78
C LYS A 33 16.22 -4.47 -3.61
N ARG A 34 15.92 -5.16 -4.71
CA ARG A 34 16.93 -5.83 -5.57
C ARG A 34 17.45 -4.95 -6.69
N GLU A 35 16.56 -4.25 -7.39
CA GLU A 35 16.85 -3.51 -8.63
C GLU A 35 16.82 -1.98 -8.43
N GLY A 36 16.40 -1.52 -7.24
CA GLY A 36 16.34 -0.11 -6.88
C GLY A 36 15.04 0.59 -7.30
N PHE A 37 14.80 1.76 -6.71
CA PHE A 37 13.56 2.52 -6.88
C PHE A 37 13.32 2.99 -8.33
N LYS A 38 14.40 3.28 -9.08
CA LYS A 38 14.32 3.64 -10.51
C LYS A 38 13.71 2.52 -11.36
N VAL A 39 14.08 1.27 -11.11
CA VAL A 39 13.58 0.13 -11.89
C VAL A 39 12.14 -0.20 -11.52
N LEU A 40 11.78 -0.04 -10.25
CA LEU A 40 10.38 -0.13 -9.80
C LEU A 40 9.49 0.85 -10.56
N LEU A 41 9.89 2.12 -10.63
CA LEU A 41 9.16 3.16 -11.36
C LEU A 41 9.10 2.87 -12.86
N LYS A 42 10.14 2.26 -13.44
CA LYS A 42 10.13 1.85 -14.85
C LYS A 42 9.18 0.69 -15.13
N LYS A 43 9.10 -0.31 -14.23
CA LYS A 43 8.23 -1.49 -14.38
C LYS A 43 6.75 -1.21 -14.06
N ARG A 44 6.46 -0.48 -12.97
CA ARG A 44 5.09 -0.16 -12.54
C ARG A 44 4.55 1.16 -13.11
N GLY A 45 5.44 2.05 -13.56
CA GLY A 45 5.09 3.34 -14.15
C GLY A 45 4.46 4.31 -13.16
N TRP A 46 3.70 5.26 -13.71
CA TRP A 46 3.00 6.33 -12.99
C TRP A 46 1.98 5.84 -11.95
N LYS A 47 1.57 4.56 -12.01
CA LYS A 47 0.58 3.99 -11.06
C LYS A 47 1.06 4.03 -9.61
N VAL A 48 2.36 3.83 -9.37
CA VAL A 48 2.93 3.93 -8.01
C VAL A 48 2.80 5.36 -7.49
N PHE A 49 3.08 6.33 -8.36
CA PHE A 49 2.98 7.74 -8.02
C PHE A 49 1.52 8.14 -7.73
N ALA A 50 0.57 7.68 -8.55
CA ALA A 50 -0.86 7.89 -8.32
C ALA A 50 -1.33 7.28 -6.98
N ILE A 51 -0.88 6.08 -6.63
CA ILE A 51 -1.22 5.44 -5.35
C ILE A 51 -0.67 6.25 -4.17
N ILE A 52 0.58 6.71 -4.26
CA ILE A 52 1.19 7.54 -3.21
C ILE A 52 0.42 8.85 -3.07
N ILE A 53 0.14 9.54 -4.18
CA ILE A 53 -0.63 10.78 -4.16
C ILE A 53 -2.02 10.55 -3.56
N CYS A 54 -2.76 9.53 -4.01
CA CYS A 54 -4.08 9.23 -3.46
C CYS A 54 -4.01 8.90 -1.97
N TYR A 55 -3.01 8.14 -1.52
CA TYR A 55 -2.81 7.83 -0.11
C TYR A 55 -2.60 9.10 0.72
N TYR A 56 -1.71 10.01 0.27
CA TYR A 56 -1.48 11.28 0.97
C TYR A 56 -2.69 12.21 0.89
N ALA A 57 -3.36 12.30 -0.26
CA ALA A 57 -4.56 13.11 -0.43
C ALA A 57 -5.70 12.67 0.50
N ILE A 58 -5.94 11.35 0.61
CA ILE A 58 -6.94 10.80 1.53
C ILE A 58 -6.50 11.03 2.98
N ARG A 59 -5.23 10.77 3.32
CA ARG A 59 -4.71 10.99 4.68
C ARG A 59 -4.87 12.46 5.10
N ASP A 60 -4.40 13.39 4.29
CA ASP A 60 -4.52 14.82 4.58
C ASP A 60 -5.99 15.22 4.66
N SER A 61 -6.82 14.78 3.73
CA SER A 61 -8.27 15.05 3.80
C SER A 61 -8.89 14.51 5.09
N ILE A 62 -8.56 13.29 5.52
CA ILE A 62 -9.06 12.73 6.77
C ILE A 62 -8.57 13.56 7.95
N VAL A 63 -7.28 13.91 8.03
CA VAL A 63 -6.75 14.70 9.14
C VAL A 63 -7.45 16.06 9.23
N TYR A 64 -7.59 16.75 8.10
CA TYR A 64 -8.18 18.09 8.05
C TYR A 64 -9.71 18.11 8.07
N LEU A 65 -10.41 17.02 7.76
CA LEU A 65 -11.86 16.93 7.99
C LEU A 65 -12.18 16.39 9.38
N LEU A 66 -11.48 15.34 9.83
CA LEU A 66 -11.81 14.61 11.04
C LEU A 66 -11.44 15.41 12.30
N ILE A 67 -10.26 16.04 12.34
CA ILE A 67 -9.85 16.82 13.53
C ILE A 67 -10.82 17.98 13.81
N PRO A 68 -11.11 18.91 12.87
CA PRO A 68 -12.05 19.99 13.15
C PRO A 68 -13.47 19.50 13.38
N TYR A 69 -13.89 18.39 12.76
CA TYR A 69 -15.19 17.79 13.05
C TYR A 69 -15.28 17.28 14.49
N LEU A 70 -14.24 16.62 15.00
CA LEU A 70 -14.18 16.14 16.39
C LEU A 70 -14.14 17.29 17.40
N LEU A 71 -13.39 18.36 17.09
CA LEU A 71 -13.36 19.59 17.89
C LEU A 71 -14.72 20.28 17.93
N ALA A 72 -15.39 20.43 16.79
CA ALA A 72 -16.73 21.05 16.71
C ALA A 72 -17.80 20.26 17.49
N ARG A 73 -17.59 18.96 17.68
CA ARG A 73 -18.46 18.06 18.43
C ARG A 73 -18.06 17.92 19.92
N ASN A 74 -16.99 18.59 20.37
CA ASN A 74 -16.46 18.50 21.73
C ASN A 74 -16.13 17.05 22.17
N ILE A 75 -15.75 16.19 21.23
CA ILE A 75 -15.37 14.78 21.50
C ILE A 75 -13.88 14.69 21.87
N LEU A 76 -13.07 15.65 21.41
CA LEU A 76 -11.64 15.79 21.66
C LEU A 76 -11.39 16.99 22.57
#